data_AF-A0A3B0TWD4-F1
#
_entry.id   AF-A0A3B0TWD4-F1
#
_cell.length_a   1.000
_cell.length_b   1.000
_cell.length_c   1.000
_cell.angle_alpha   90.00
_cell.angle_beta   90.00
_cell.angle_gamma   90.00
#
_symmetry.space_group_name_H-M   'P 1'
#
loop_
_entity.id
_entity.type
_entity.pdbx_description
1 polymer ?
#
loop_
_entity_poly.entity_id
_entity_poly.type
_entity_poly.pdbx_seq_one_letter_code
_entity_poly.pdbx_strand_id
1 'polypeptide(L)'
;MNLPTKSYSHLIKSIQTQVFEARHKIERTAVSMYWYVGKAIEDFIISNGSSELDGENIYKKVSVDIGIDIRTLNQAVVFYRSYPKINLSLPLSWSHYRYLSMVPSLSKRKLLEKKIVKEHLSVHQLQSVLKEERSAIKTIGSSKKLVVARGELFHYRIVKVESIGREEGGMFVDCGFNNTVRPDAKQSLKNKYVYKSFKTNDGYGFKPTNVRVKNIYIYVAQVKRIVDADTLIVHIDCGFGIFHTQRIRLKGIDAPEKKTLAGQKSLREVEKILSACPFVIVKTEKTDKYGRYLADVFYLKGEKNPQVTVAKGHYLNQLLIDQGLAEIY
;
A
#
# COMPACT_ATOMS: atom_id res chain seq x y z
N MET A 1 -1.98 -38.27 58.69
CA MET A 1 -2.42 -37.05 59.42
C MET A 1 -3.05 -36.10 58.42
N ASN A 2 -4.38 -35.98 58.45
CA ASN A 2 -5.14 -35.05 57.61
C ASN A 2 -4.99 -33.64 58.19
N LEU A 3 -4.23 -32.78 57.50
CA LEU A 3 -4.27 -31.35 57.77
C LEU A 3 -5.71 -30.85 57.58
N PRO A 4 -6.29 -30.11 58.53
CA PRO A 4 -7.68 -29.67 58.46
C PRO A 4 -7.88 -28.83 57.20
N THR A 5 -8.91 -29.15 56.42
CA THR A 5 -9.26 -28.58 55.10
C THR A 5 -9.49 -27.06 55.10
N LYS A 6 -9.61 -26.43 56.28
CA LYS A 6 -9.59 -24.96 56.46
C LYS A 6 -8.18 -24.32 56.40
N SER A 7 -7.09 -25.09 56.47
CA SER A 7 -5.72 -24.57 56.52
C SER A 7 -5.04 -24.47 55.14
N TYR A 8 -5.15 -25.51 54.30
CA TYR A 8 -4.46 -25.55 53.02
C TYR A 8 -5.08 -24.62 51.96
N SER A 9 -6.40 -24.59 51.85
CA SER A 9 -7.11 -23.70 50.91
C SER A 9 -6.87 -22.21 51.22
N HIS A 10 -6.83 -21.85 52.50
CA HIS A 10 -6.51 -20.50 52.95
C HIS A 10 -5.04 -20.12 52.67
N LEU A 11 -4.11 -21.05 52.91
CA LEU A 11 -2.70 -20.88 52.56
C LEU A 11 -2.52 -20.67 51.05
N ILE A 12 -3.13 -21.52 50.22
CA ILE A 12 -3.07 -21.39 48.76
C ILE A 12 -3.63 -20.03 48.30
N LYS A 13 -4.78 -19.61 48.84
CA LYS A 13 -5.38 -18.30 48.51
C LYS A 13 -4.47 -17.14 48.93
N SER A 14 -3.87 -17.21 50.12
CA SER A 14 -2.93 -16.19 50.61
C SER A 14 -1.68 -16.08 49.74
N ILE A 15 -1.08 -17.23 49.37
CA ILE A 15 0.07 -17.29 48.45
C ILE A 15 -0.32 -16.73 47.08
N GLN A 16 -1.47 -17.12 46.53
CA GLN A 16 -1.96 -16.60 45.25
C GLN A 16 -2.14 -15.08 45.27
N THR A 17 -2.69 -14.51 46.34
CA THR A 17 -2.81 -13.06 46.51
C THR A 17 -1.44 -12.38 46.55
N GLN A 18 -0.51 -12.87 47.37
CA GLN A 18 0.84 -12.29 47.47
C GLN A 18 1.60 -12.35 46.12
N VAL A 19 1.52 -13.48 45.43
CA VAL A 19 2.13 -13.65 44.10
C VAL A 19 1.47 -12.71 43.08
N PHE A 20 0.14 -12.56 43.13
CA PHE A 20 -0.59 -11.66 42.24
C PHE A 20 -0.19 -10.18 42.47
N GLU A 21 -0.17 -9.73 43.71
CA GLU A 21 0.23 -8.36 44.08
C GLU A 21 1.67 -8.05 43.68
N ALA A 22 2.59 -8.98 43.95
CA ALA A 22 4.00 -8.84 43.57
C ALA A 22 4.16 -8.74 42.05
N ARG A 23 3.51 -9.63 41.29
CA ARG A 23 3.53 -9.59 39.81
C ARG A 23 2.96 -8.28 39.28
N HIS A 24 1.83 -7.83 39.83
CA HIS A 24 1.20 -6.59 39.42
C HIS A 24 2.07 -5.36 39.68
N LYS A 25 2.80 -5.34 40.81
CA LYS A 25 3.77 -4.28 41.11
C LYS A 25 4.93 -4.27 40.11
N ILE A 26 5.51 -5.44 39.82
CA ILE A 26 6.59 -5.59 38.82
C ILE A 26 6.13 -5.08 37.45
N GLU A 27 4.94 -5.47 37.01
CA GLU A 27 4.40 -5.05 35.72
C GLU A 27 4.17 -3.54 35.65
N ARG A 28 3.59 -2.93 36.69
CA ARG A 28 3.45 -1.47 36.76
C ARG A 28 4.79 -0.75 36.67
N THR A 29 5.79 -1.23 37.41
CA THR A 29 7.15 -0.66 37.37
C THR A 29 7.76 -0.78 35.98
N ALA A 30 7.64 -1.95 35.33
CA ALA A 30 8.14 -2.17 33.98
C ALA A 30 7.46 -1.22 32.96
N VAL A 31 6.14 -1.08 33.03
CA VAL A 31 5.37 -0.16 32.17
C VAL A 31 5.83 1.28 32.35
N SER A 32 5.98 1.73 33.59
CA SER A 32 6.46 3.06 33.89
C SER A 32 7.87 3.29 33.35
N MET A 33 8.78 2.34 33.57
CA MET A 33 10.15 2.39 33.07
C MET A 33 10.19 2.57 31.55
N TYR A 34 9.52 1.70 30.78
CA TYR A 34 9.53 1.80 29.32
C TYR A 34 8.85 3.07 28.81
N TRP A 35 7.84 3.58 29.51
CA TRP A 35 7.24 4.86 29.18
C TRP A 35 8.24 6.02 29.33
N TYR A 36 8.98 6.05 30.44
CA TYR A 36 10.02 7.07 30.68
C TYR A 36 11.18 6.97 29.70
N VAL A 37 11.63 5.76 29.36
CA VAL A 37 12.66 5.54 28.33
C VAL A 37 12.20 6.13 26.99
N GLY A 38 10.97 5.84 26.58
CA GLY A 38 10.39 6.38 25.35
C GLY A 38 10.31 7.91 25.36
N LYS A 39 9.88 8.48 26.49
CA LYS A 39 9.83 9.94 26.68
C LYS A 39 11.20 10.58 26.57
N ALA A 40 12.21 10.06 27.28
CA ALA A 40 13.54 10.63 27.31
C ALA A 40 14.19 10.66 25.92
N ILE A 41 14.03 9.58 25.15
CA ILE A 41 14.54 9.51 23.77
C ILE A 41 13.78 10.50 22.88
N GLU A 42 12.46 10.61 23.00
CA GLU A 42 11.67 11.54 22.20
C GLU A 42 12.00 13.01 22.49
N ASP A 43 12.08 13.38 23.77
CA ASP A 43 12.42 14.73 24.21
C ASP A 43 13.83 15.12 23.71
N PHE A 44 14.79 14.18 23.72
CA PHE A 44 16.12 14.38 23.15
C PHE A 44 16.10 14.60 21.63
N ILE A 45 15.36 13.76 20.89
CA ILE A 45 15.23 13.90 19.42
C ILE A 45 14.62 15.25 19.06
N ILE A 46 13.60 15.71 19.79
CA ILE A 46 12.94 16.99 19.54
C ILE A 46 13.89 18.17 19.84
N SER A 47 14.67 18.09 20.92
CA SER A 47 15.54 19.19 21.38
C SER A 47 16.76 19.42 20.48
N ASN A 48 17.26 18.37 19.83
CA ASN A 48 18.52 18.41 19.06
C ASN A 48 18.32 18.55 17.55
N GLY A 49 17.09 18.52 17.06
CA GLY A 49 16.77 18.65 15.64
C GLY A 49 17.21 17.43 14.80
N SER A 50 16.48 17.15 13.72
CA SER A 50 16.73 15.99 12.84
C SER A 50 18.03 16.08 12.04
N SER A 51 18.77 17.20 12.10
CA SER A 51 19.89 17.52 11.21
C SER A 51 21.29 17.27 11.80
N GLU A 52 21.45 17.16 13.12
CA GLU A 52 22.77 16.84 13.73
C GLU A 52 22.98 15.33 13.97
N LEU A 53 21.97 14.51 13.65
CA LEU A 53 22.01 13.06 13.85
C LEU A 53 21.79 12.31 12.52
N ASP A 54 22.52 12.69 11.48
CA ASP A 54 22.65 11.87 10.29
C ASP A 54 23.63 10.71 10.56
N GLY A 55 23.13 9.49 10.39
CA GLY A 55 23.93 8.35 9.93
C GLY A 55 23.96 7.12 10.83
N GLU A 56 24.37 7.26 12.09
CA GLU A 56 24.57 6.10 13.00
C GLU A 56 23.80 6.21 14.31
N ASN A 57 22.48 6.38 14.12
CA ASN A 57 21.39 5.80 14.90
C ASN A 57 21.53 5.92 16.43
N ILE A 58 20.96 6.99 17.01
CA ILE A 58 20.82 7.19 18.47
C ILE A 58 20.39 5.93 19.22
N TYR A 59 19.52 5.11 18.63
CA TYR A 59 19.10 3.85 19.22
C TYR A 59 20.25 2.85 19.36
N LYS A 60 21.22 2.82 18.44
CA LYS A 60 22.43 1.99 18.56
C LYS A 60 23.28 2.44 19.76
N LYS A 61 23.56 3.75 19.89
CA LYS A 61 24.35 4.29 21.01
C LYS A 61 23.69 4.00 22.35
N VAL A 62 22.43 4.39 22.50
CA VAL A 62 21.62 4.14 23.70
C VAL A 62 21.51 2.64 24.00
N SER A 63 21.42 1.80 22.97
CA SER A 63 21.37 0.34 23.14
C SER A 63 22.65 -0.22 23.74
N VAL A 64 23.82 0.25 23.28
CA VAL A 64 25.13 -0.15 23.83
C VAL A 64 25.30 0.36 25.26
N ASP A 65 25.01 1.64 25.50
CA ASP A 65 25.29 2.30 26.79
C ASP A 65 24.38 1.80 27.92
N ILE A 66 23.12 1.49 27.62
CA ILE A 66 22.11 1.09 28.60
C ILE A 66 21.88 -0.44 28.61
N GLY A 67 22.35 -1.16 27.58
CA GLY A 67 22.15 -2.61 27.46
C GLY A 67 20.71 -3.02 27.12
N ILE A 68 19.90 -2.11 26.57
CA ILE A 68 18.54 -2.40 26.08
C ILE A 68 18.59 -2.57 24.58
N ASP A 69 17.94 -3.59 24.03
CA ASP A 69 17.97 -3.82 22.59
C ASP A 69 17.28 -2.68 21.80
N ILE A 70 17.83 -2.40 20.62
CA ILE A 70 17.35 -1.34 19.70
C ILE A 70 15.85 -1.45 19.44
N ARG A 71 15.30 -2.67 19.32
CA ARG A 71 13.88 -2.87 19.01
C ARG A 71 13.00 -2.51 20.21
N THR A 72 13.41 -2.83 21.43
CA THR A 72 12.72 -2.44 22.66
C THR A 72 12.78 -0.93 22.86
N LEU A 73 13.90 -0.28 22.58
CA LEU A 73 14.00 1.19 22.59
C LEU A 73 13.03 1.84 21.59
N ASN A 74 12.97 1.31 20.36
CA ASN A 74 12.01 1.78 19.36
C ASN A 74 10.56 1.58 19.84
N GLN A 75 10.24 0.44 20.45
CA GLN A 75 8.91 0.18 20.99
C GLN A 75 8.57 1.11 22.15
N ALA A 76 9.53 1.44 23.01
CA ALA A 76 9.36 2.40 24.10
C ALA A 76 9.01 3.79 23.56
N VAL A 77 9.69 4.27 22.52
CA VAL A 77 9.37 5.55 21.85
C VAL A 77 7.97 5.52 21.22
N VAL A 78 7.65 4.47 20.46
CA VAL A 78 6.30 4.29 19.87
C VAL A 78 5.23 4.25 20.97
N PHE A 79 5.53 3.63 22.10
CA PHE A 79 4.64 3.57 23.25
C PHE A 79 4.39 4.96 23.86
N TYR A 80 5.44 5.74 24.12
CA TYR A 80 5.30 7.10 24.62
C TYR A 80 4.49 7.98 23.66
N ARG A 81 4.83 7.97 22.36
CA ARG A 81 4.09 8.72 21.33
C ARG A 81 2.61 8.33 21.27
N SER A 82 2.33 7.04 21.46
CA SER A 82 0.98 6.50 21.51
C SER A 82 0.25 6.95 22.77
N TYR A 83 0.93 6.98 23.91
CA TYR A 83 0.38 7.30 25.21
C TYR A 83 1.10 8.47 25.89
N PRO A 84 0.97 9.72 25.40
CA PRO A 84 1.65 10.85 26.02
C PRO A 84 1.22 11.09 27.48
N LYS A 85 0.06 10.56 27.87
CA LYS A 85 -0.40 10.48 29.27
C LYS A 85 -0.83 9.05 29.55
N ILE A 86 -0.04 8.34 30.37
CA ILE A 86 -0.31 6.95 30.71
C ILE A 86 -1.10 6.82 32.00
N ASN A 87 -2.09 5.92 31.99
CA ASN A 87 -2.79 5.53 33.21
C ASN A 87 -2.19 4.24 33.78
N LEU A 88 -1.26 4.39 34.72
CA LEU A 88 -0.62 3.26 35.41
C LEU A 88 -1.58 2.50 36.33
N SER A 89 -2.81 2.99 36.58
CA SER A 89 -3.75 2.28 37.43
C SER A 89 -4.29 1.00 36.79
N LEU A 90 -4.23 0.89 35.46
CA LEU A 90 -4.73 -0.25 34.72
C LEU A 90 -3.85 -1.50 34.92
N PRO A 91 -4.44 -2.71 35.05
CA PRO A 91 -3.71 -3.97 35.20
C PRO A 91 -3.15 -4.48 33.86
N LEU A 92 -2.47 -3.62 33.11
CA LEU A 92 -1.90 -3.92 31.80
C LEU A 92 -0.38 -4.01 31.90
N SER A 93 0.19 -5.10 31.41
CA SER A 93 1.65 -5.27 31.31
C SER A 93 2.27 -4.50 30.15
N TRP A 94 3.59 -4.35 30.18
CA TRP A 94 4.38 -3.79 29.06
C TRP A 94 4.06 -4.49 27.73
N SER A 95 3.92 -5.82 27.77
CA SER A 95 3.56 -6.62 26.60
C SER A 95 2.20 -6.27 26.02
N HIS A 96 1.19 -5.94 26.84
CA HIS A 96 -0.09 -5.43 26.33
C HIS A 96 0.11 -4.11 25.61
N TYR A 97 0.82 -3.17 26.24
CA TYR A 97 1.09 -1.87 25.65
C TYR A 97 1.92 -1.91 24.37
N ARG A 98 2.84 -2.87 24.23
CA ARG A 98 3.55 -3.12 22.97
C ARG A 98 2.60 -3.40 21.80
N TYR A 99 1.59 -4.24 22.02
CA TYR A 99 0.60 -4.55 20.98
C TYR A 99 -0.41 -3.43 20.79
N LEU A 100 -0.88 -2.81 21.87
CA LEU A 100 -1.81 -1.68 21.80
C LEU A 100 -1.18 -0.49 21.06
N SER A 101 0.09 -0.18 21.29
CA SER A 101 0.80 0.94 20.63
C SER A 101 0.98 0.72 19.12
N MET A 102 0.82 -0.51 18.62
CA MET A 102 0.77 -0.78 17.17
C MET A 102 -0.59 -0.48 16.55
N VAL A 103 -1.61 -0.13 17.34
CA VAL A 103 -2.95 0.22 16.86
C VAL A 103 -3.03 1.74 16.65
N PRO A 104 -3.13 2.25 15.40
CA PRO A 104 -3.03 3.70 15.15
C PRO A 104 -4.16 4.51 15.81
N SER A 105 -5.39 3.97 15.80
CA SER A 105 -6.57 4.68 16.31
C SER A 105 -6.60 4.74 17.84
N LEU A 106 -6.66 5.95 18.39
CA LEU A 106 -6.80 6.21 19.83
C LEU A 106 -8.09 5.61 20.41
N SER A 107 -9.22 5.81 19.73
CA SER A 107 -10.52 5.29 20.18
C SER A 107 -10.51 3.76 20.26
N LYS A 108 -9.85 3.11 19.29
CA LYS A 108 -9.72 1.66 19.26
C LYS A 108 -8.83 1.13 20.38
N ARG A 109 -7.70 1.80 20.65
CA ARG A 109 -6.84 1.48 21.79
C ARG A 109 -7.60 1.53 23.12
N LYS A 110 -8.37 2.60 23.35
CA LYS A 110 -9.23 2.72 24.55
C LYS A 110 -10.29 1.62 24.66
N LEU A 111 -10.87 1.19 23.53
CA LEU A 111 -11.84 0.08 23.53
C LEU A 111 -11.16 -1.24 23.91
N LEU A 112 -10.00 -1.53 23.33
CA LEU A 112 -9.22 -2.72 23.63
C LEU A 112 -8.73 -2.73 25.08
N GLU A 113 -8.30 -1.60 25.63
CA GLU A 113 -7.97 -1.47 27.06
C GLU A 113 -9.15 -1.84 27.95
N LYS A 114 -10.34 -1.27 27.69
CA LYS A 114 -11.55 -1.62 28.43
C LYS A 114 -11.86 -3.11 28.30
N LYS A 115 -11.68 -3.68 27.11
CA LYS A 115 -11.90 -5.11 26.86
C LYS A 115 -10.90 -5.99 27.64
N ILE A 116 -9.61 -5.65 27.63
CA ILE A 116 -8.56 -6.35 28.38
C ILE A 116 -8.89 -6.34 29.88
N VAL A 117 -9.27 -5.19 30.44
CA VAL A 117 -9.61 -5.08 31.86
C VAL A 117 -10.88 -5.85 32.21
N LYS A 118 -11.92 -5.76 31.38
CA LYS A 118 -13.20 -6.41 31.63
C LYS A 118 -13.14 -7.94 31.49
N GLU A 119 -12.44 -8.43 30.47
CA GLU A 119 -12.39 -9.86 30.13
C GLU A 119 -11.11 -10.54 30.63
N HIS A 120 -10.24 -9.81 31.33
CA HIS A 120 -8.93 -10.26 31.80
C HIS A 120 -8.09 -10.93 30.71
N LEU A 121 -8.10 -10.33 29.51
CA LEU A 121 -7.42 -10.90 28.35
C LEU A 121 -5.92 -11.01 28.60
N SER A 122 -5.38 -12.20 28.39
CA SER A 122 -3.94 -12.41 28.29
C SER A 122 -3.36 -11.74 27.04
N VAL A 123 -2.04 -11.53 27.03
CA VAL A 123 -1.32 -11.01 25.86
C VAL A 123 -1.57 -11.86 24.61
N HIS A 124 -1.65 -13.19 24.76
CA HIS A 124 -1.93 -14.10 23.65
C HIS A 124 -3.36 -13.92 23.12
N GLN A 125 -4.35 -13.79 24.01
CA GLN A 125 -5.73 -13.52 23.59
C GLN A 125 -5.87 -12.15 22.91
N LEU A 126 -5.16 -11.12 23.41
CA LEU A 126 -5.11 -9.82 22.73
C LEU A 126 -4.53 -9.95 21.31
N GLN A 127 -3.48 -10.75 21.13
CA GLN A 127 -2.93 -11.02 19.78
C GLN A 127 -3.95 -11.73 18.89
N SER A 128 -4.67 -12.73 19.41
CA SER A 128 -5.75 -13.40 18.68
C SER A 128 -6.85 -12.41 18.30
N VAL A 129 -7.32 -11.57 19.22
CA VAL A 129 -8.31 -10.52 18.95
C VAL A 129 -7.80 -9.55 17.88
N LEU A 130 -6.55 -9.09 17.97
CA LEU A 130 -5.97 -8.21 16.95
C LEU A 130 -5.80 -8.90 15.59
N LYS A 131 -5.51 -10.20 15.58
CA LYS A 131 -5.39 -11.01 14.36
C LYS A 131 -6.76 -11.27 13.73
N GLU A 132 -7.75 -11.63 14.54
CA GLU A 132 -9.14 -11.82 14.16
C GLU A 132 -9.75 -10.50 13.70
N GLU A 133 -9.47 -9.38 14.37
CA GLU A 133 -9.91 -8.06 13.91
C GLU A 133 -9.18 -7.63 12.65
N ARG A 134 -7.88 -7.90 12.48
CA ARG A 134 -7.20 -7.68 11.18
C ARG A 134 -7.81 -8.54 10.09
N SER A 135 -8.22 -9.77 10.43
CA SER A 135 -8.89 -10.69 9.51
C SER A 135 -10.33 -10.26 9.24
N ALA A 136 -11.06 -9.75 10.23
CA ALA A 136 -12.42 -9.25 10.13
C ALA A 136 -12.46 -7.86 9.48
N ILE A 137 -11.44 -7.03 9.65
CA ILE A 137 -11.21 -5.79 8.87
C ILE A 137 -10.84 -6.16 7.43
N LYS A 138 -10.05 -7.22 7.19
CA LYS A 138 -9.90 -7.80 5.83
C LYS A 138 -11.24 -8.27 5.25
N THR A 139 -12.18 -8.73 6.08
CA THR A 139 -13.51 -9.17 5.64
C THR A 139 -14.55 -8.04 5.57
N ILE A 140 -14.38 -6.92 6.30
CA ILE A 140 -15.41 -5.88 6.50
C ILE A 140 -14.96 -4.44 6.16
N GLY A 141 -13.70 -4.17 5.80
CA GLY A 141 -13.40 -2.90 5.15
C GLY A 141 -11.95 -2.54 4.89
N SER A 142 -11.70 -1.93 3.73
CA SER A 142 -11.13 -0.58 3.70
C SER A 142 -11.19 0.03 2.30
N SER A 143 -12.04 1.06 2.14
CA SER A 143 -11.95 2.04 1.05
C SER A 143 -10.75 2.99 1.26
N LYS A 144 -9.53 2.45 1.36
CA LYS A 144 -8.34 3.26 1.08
C LYS A 144 -8.38 3.59 -0.41
N LYS A 145 -8.85 4.80 -0.74
CA LYS A 145 -8.97 5.26 -2.12
C LYS A 145 -7.60 5.62 -2.68
N LEU A 146 -7.15 4.87 -3.68
CA LEU A 146 -6.05 5.21 -4.55
C LEU A 146 -6.38 6.53 -5.28
N VAL A 147 -5.37 7.39 -5.42
CA VAL A 147 -5.48 8.59 -6.25
C VAL A 147 -5.49 8.16 -7.71
N VAL A 148 -6.58 8.46 -8.41
CA VAL A 148 -6.75 8.11 -9.81
C VAL A 148 -6.93 9.36 -10.66
N ALA A 149 -6.11 9.50 -11.69
CA ALA A 149 -6.22 10.57 -12.67
C ALA A 149 -6.62 9.97 -14.01
N ARG A 150 -7.91 10.04 -14.32
CA ARG A 150 -8.43 9.74 -15.66
C ARG A 150 -7.88 10.79 -16.63
N GLY A 151 -7.54 10.36 -17.84
CA GLY A 151 -7.13 11.26 -18.92
C GLY A 151 -7.89 10.95 -20.19
N GLU A 152 -7.32 11.26 -21.34
CA GLU A 152 -7.96 11.04 -22.64
C GLU A 152 -7.07 10.17 -23.53
N LEU A 153 -7.70 9.32 -24.35
CA LEU A 153 -7.00 8.51 -25.35
C LEU A 153 -6.35 9.38 -26.43
N PHE A 154 -5.37 8.80 -27.11
CA PHE A 154 -4.74 9.34 -28.32
C PHE A 154 -4.06 10.70 -28.13
N HIS A 155 -3.46 10.91 -26.95
CA HIS A 155 -2.60 12.05 -26.68
C HIS A 155 -1.14 11.62 -26.70
N TYR A 156 -0.30 12.40 -27.36
CA TYR A 156 1.11 12.06 -27.57
C TYR A 156 1.99 13.29 -27.41
N ARG A 157 3.22 13.07 -26.95
CA ARG A 157 4.27 14.07 -27.02
C ARG A 157 5.08 13.89 -28.30
N ILE A 158 5.75 14.94 -28.71
CA ILE A 158 6.69 14.92 -29.83
C ILE A 158 8.09 14.82 -29.27
N VAL A 159 8.91 13.93 -29.83
CA VAL A 159 10.32 13.75 -29.46
C VAL A 159 11.20 14.00 -30.66
N LYS A 160 12.40 14.52 -30.41
CA LYS A 160 13.43 14.63 -31.46
C LYS A 160 14.19 13.32 -31.51
N VAL A 161 14.23 12.69 -32.67
CA VAL A 161 15.02 11.49 -32.95
C VAL A 161 16.20 11.90 -33.82
N GLU A 162 17.40 11.46 -33.46
CA GLU A 162 18.62 11.73 -34.22
C GLU A 162 18.73 10.78 -35.42
N SER A 163 19.40 11.23 -36.48
CA SER A 163 19.64 10.38 -37.65
C SER A 163 20.65 9.29 -37.31
N ILE A 164 20.35 8.04 -37.66
CA ILE A 164 21.26 6.91 -37.46
C ILE A 164 21.42 6.17 -38.80
N GLY A 165 22.64 6.18 -39.34
CA GLY A 165 22.95 5.54 -40.61
C GLY A 165 22.15 6.14 -41.78
N ARG A 166 21.28 5.34 -42.40
CA ARG A 166 20.42 5.76 -43.52
C ARG A 166 19.04 6.27 -43.07
N GLU A 167 18.71 6.17 -41.78
CA GLU A 167 17.44 6.67 -41.25
C GLU A 167 17.55 8.16 -40.91
N GLU A 168 16.74 8.98 -41.59
CA GLU A 168 16.64 10.40 -41.30
C GLU A 168 15.93 10.64 -39.96
N GLY A 169 16.62 11.34 -39.06
CA GLY A 169 16.05 11.86 -37.82
C GLY A 169 14.99 12.94 -38.08
N GLY A 170 14.46 13.51 -36.99
CA GLY A 170 13.42 14.52 -37.08
C GLY A 170 12.52 14.57 -35.84
N MET A 171 11.31 15.08 -36.02
CA MET A 171 10.28 15.11 -34.98
C MET A 171 9.34 13.92 -35.13
N PHE A 172 9.27 13.09 -34.09
CA PHE A 172 8.48 11.87 -34.07
C PHE A 172 7.44 11.93 -32.97
N VAL A 173 6.33 11.23 -33.18
CA VAL A 173 5.31 10.97 -32.16
C VAL A 173 5.84 9.88 -31.24
N ASP A 174 5.89 10.16 -29.94
CA ASP A 174 6.21 9.15 -28.92
C ASP A 174 4.96 8.34 -28.59
N CYS A 175 4.95 7.07 -29.01
CA CYS A 175 3.86 6.13 -28.81
C CYS A 175 4.00 5.35 -27.48
N GLY A 176 4.99 5.69 -26.64
CA GLY A 176 5.34 4.96 -25.44
C GLY A 176 6.09 3.65 -25.74
N PHE A 177 6.54 2.97 -24.69
CA PHE A 177 7.20 1.66 -24.80
C PHE A 177 8.43 1.62 -25.74
N ASN A 178 9.15 2.74 -25.82
CA ASN A 178 10.29 2.95 -26.74
C ASN A 178 9.91 2.86 -28.22
N ASN A 179 8.63 3.06 -28.57
CA ASN A 179 8.17 3.12 -29.95
C ASN A 179 7.90 4.57 -30.37
N THR A 180 8.34 4.93 -31.57
CA THR A 180 8.13 6.25 -32.15
C THR A 180 7.64 6.15 -33.59
N VAL A 181 6.75 7.06 -34.00
CA VAL A 181 6.20 7.12 -35.36
C VAL A 181 6.51 8.45 -36.00
N ARG A 182 6.97 8.45 -37.25
CA ARG A 182 7.07 9.68 -38.03
C ARG A 182 5.65 10.17 -38.33
N PRO A 183 5.26 11.37 -37.89
CA PRO A 183 3.91 11.87 -38.11
C PRO A 183 3.69 12.08 -39.60
N ASP A 184 2.61 11.53 -40.14
CA ASP A 184 2.15 11.81 -41.51
C ASP A 184 1.37 13.15 -41.57
N ALA A 185 1.93 14.16 -40.91
CA ALA A 185 1.31 15.46 -40.76
C ALA A 185 1.95 16.44 -41.75
N LYS A 186 1.12 17.06 -42.61
CA LYS A 186 1.54 18.22 -43.42
C LYS A 186 1.99 19.40 -42.55
N GLN A 187 1.64 19.40 -41.25
CA GLN A 187 1.98 20.43 -40.28
C GLN A 187 3.24 20.07 -39.49
N SER A 188 4.19 21.01 -39.37
CA SER A 188 5.36 20.87 -38.51
C SER A 188 4.94 20.78 -37.03
N LEU A 189 5.10 19.61 -36.42
CA LEU A 189 4.86 19.39 -35.00
C LEU A 189 6.06 19.85 -34.16
N LYS A 190 5.81 20.47 -33.01
CA LYS A 190 6.86 21.01 -32.13
C LYS A 190 6.98 20.18 -30.84
N ASN A 191 8.22 19.86 -30.44
CA ASN A 191 8.54 19.26 -29.14
C ASN A 191 8.37 20.28 -27.99
N LYS A 192 7.14 20.73 -27.78
CA LYS A 192 6.70 21.65 -26.72
C LYS A 192 5.28 21.34 -26.25
N TYR A 193 4.44 20.81 -27.15
CA TYR A 193 3.03 20.57 -26.88
C TYR A 193 2.73 19.08 -26.82
N VAL A 194 1.65 18.75 -26.11
CA VAL A 194 0.98 17.45 -26.25
C VAL A 194 -0.08 17.59 -27.33
N TYR A 195 -0.12 16.64 -28.25
CA TYR A 195 -1.06 16.63 -29.36
C TYR A 195 -2.07 15.48 -29.21
N LYS A 196 -3.34 15.77 -29.52
CA LYS A 196 -4.37 14.76 -29.73
C LYS A 196 -4.36 14.37 -31.20
N SER A 197 -4.23 13.07 -31.50
CA SER A 197 -4.36 12.57 -32.88
C SER A 197 -5.81 12.28 -33.22
N PHE A 198 -6.17 12.44 -34.50
CA PHE A 198 -7.44 12.00 -35.06
C PHE A 198 -7.22 11.44 -36.47
N LYS A 199 -8.02 10.45 -36.87
CA LYS A 199 -7.93 9.90 -38.22
C LYS A 199 -8.47 10.90 -39.25
N THR A 200 -7.79 10.99 -40.39
CA THR A 200 -8.23 11.70 -41.60
C THR A 200 -8.32 10.70 -42.76
N ASN A 201 -8.81 11.14 -43.92
CA ASN A 201 -8.85 10.27 -45.12
C ASN A 201 -7.45 9.84 -45.57
N ASP A 202 -6.45 10.70 -45.34
CA ASP A 202 -5.06 10.52 -45.81
C ASP A 202 -4.10 10.13 -44.67
N GLY A 203 -4.59 9.66 -43.52
CA GLY A 203 -3.74 9.27 -42.38
C GLY A 203 -4.19 9.86 -41.05
N TYR A 204 -3.33 10.67 -40.42
CA TYR A 204 -3.56 11.20 -39.07
C TYR A 204 -3.33 12.72 -38.99
N GLY A 205 -4.31 13.43 -38.45
CA GLY A 205 -4.20 14.83 -38.06
C GLY A 205 -3.86 14.98 -36.58
N PHE A 206 -3.30 16.14 -36.22
CA PHE A 206 -2.87 16.44 -34.85
C PHE A 206 -3.39 17.81 -34.41
N LYS A 207 -3.92 17.88 -33.18
CA LYS A 207 -4.35 19.14 -32.56
C LYS A 207 -3.62 19.36 -31.23
N PRO A 208 -2.98 20.51 -30.98
CA PRO A 208 -2.34 20.77 -29.70
C PRO A 208 -3.36 20.83 -28.55
N THR A 209 -2.93 20.44 -27.36
CA THR A 209 -3.76 20.36 -26.15
C THR A 209 -3.02 20.90 -24.93
N ASN A 210 -3.76 21.19 -23.87
CA ASN A 210 -3.22 21.59 -22.56
C ASN A 210 -3.01 20.39 -21.61
N VAL A 211 -3.09 19.15 -22.12
CA VAL A 211 -2.88 17.95 -21.31
C VAL A 211 -1.42 17.90 -20.86
N ARG A 212 -1.20 17.61 -19.57
CA ARG A 212 0.16 17.44 -19.03
C ARG A 212 0.76 16.13 -19.52
N VAL A 213 2.05 16.14 -19.85
CA VAL A 213 2.80 14.96 -20.35
C VAL A 213 2.62 13.72 -19.46
N LYS A 214 2.53 13.88 -18.14
CA LYS A 214 2.28 12.76 -17.21
C LYS A 214 0.93 12.04 -17.36
N ASN A 215 0.03 12.54 -18.20
CA ASN A 215 -1.34 12.04 -18.37
C ASN A 215 -1.63 11.53 -19.80
N ILE A 216 -0.61 11.26 -20.62
CA ILE A 216 -0.78 10.96 -22.06
C ILE A 216 -0.71 9.47 -22.42
N TYR A 217 -0.02 8.64 -21.61
CA TYR A 217 0.17 7.21 -21.89
C TYR A 217 -1.05 6.36 -21.50
N ILE A 218 -2.18 6.64 -22.14
CA ILE A 218 -3.47 5.99 -21.92
C ILE A 218 -3.88 5.31 -23.22
N TYR A 219 -4.05 3.99 -23.14
CA TYR A 219 -4.25 3.15 -24.31
C TYR A 219 -5.39 2.16 -24.13
N VAL A 220 -5.93 1.72 -25.26
CA VAL A 220 -6.82 0.56 -25.32
C VAL A 220 -5.95 -0.69 -25.34
N ALA A 221 -6.32 -1.71 -24.57
CA ALA A 221 -5.58 -2.95 -24.53
C ALA A 221 -6.48 -4.18 -24.41
N GLN A 222 -6.07 -5.25 -25.08
CA GLN A 222 -6.66 -6.57 -24.91
C GLN A 222 -5.87 -7.34 -23.84
N VAL A 223 -6.57 -7.91 -22.86
CA VAL A 223 -5.94 -8.77 -21.87
C VAL A 223 -5.64 -10.12 -22.51
N LYS A 224 -4.35 -10.47 -22.61
CA LYS A 224 -3.91 -11.76 -23.18
C LYS A 224 -3.79 -12.84 -22.12
N ARG A 225 -3.25 -12.49 -20.95
CA ARG A 225 -3.07 -13.41 -19.83
C ARG A 225 -3.07 -12.66 -18.50
N ILE A 226 -3.71 -13.23 -17.49
CA ILE A 226 -3.60 -12.78 -16.09
C ILE A 226 -2.54 -13.67 -15.43
N VAL A 227 -1.44 -13.05 -14.98
CA VAL A 227 -0.32 -13.80 -14.36
C VAL A 227 -0.67 -14.03 -12.90
N ASP A 228 -0.93 -12.93 -12.20
CA ASP A 228 -1.37 -12.80 -10.82
C ASP A 228 -2.49 -11.75 -10.77
N ALA A 229 -3.22 -11.64 -9.67
CA ALA A 229 -4.37 -10.73 -9.59
C ALA A 229 -4.01 -9.24 -9.76
N ASP A 230 -2.73 -8.88 -9.59
CA ASP A 230 -2.18 -7.55 -9.79
C ASP A 230 -1.21 -7.46 -10.99
N THR A 231 -1.05 -8.51 -11.79
CA THR A 231 -0.06 -8.57 -12.87
C THR A 231 -0.67 -9.14 -14.15
N LEU A 232 -0.72 -8.32 -15.20
CA LEU A 232 -1.36 -8.64 -16.46
C LEU A 232 -0.35 -8.65 -17.61
N ILE A 233 -0.59 -9.50 -18.61
CA ILE A 233 0.02 -9.38 -19.93
C ILE A 233 -1.07 -8.87 -20.86
N VAL A 234 -0.83 -7.68 -21.40
CA VAL A 234 -1.79 -6.95 -22.24
C VAL A 234 -1.18 -6.66 -23.60
N HIS A 235 -2.02 -6.70 -24.63
CA HIS A 235 -1.68 -6.29 -25.99
C HIS A 235 -2.30 -4.91 -26.23
N ILE A 236 -1.45 -3.91 -26.32
CA ILE A 236 -1.80 -2.49 -26.27
C ILE A 236 -1.83 -1.92 -27.69
N ASP A 237 -2.91 -1.22 -28.03
CA ASP A 237 -2.98 -0.37 -29.22
C ASP A 237 -2.40 1.00 -28.89
N CYS A 238 -1.20 1.28 -29.41
CA CYS A 238 -0.48 2.53 -29.20
C CYS A 238 -0.90 3.63 -30.18
N GLY A 239 -1.90 3.37 -31.04
CA GLY A 239 -2.24 4.19 -32.18
C GLY A 239 -1.36 3.92 -33.40
N PHE A 240 -1.72 4.53 -34.53
CA PHE A 240 -0.93 4.48 -35.77
C PHE A 240 -0.65 3.07 -36.33
N GLY A 241 -1.47 2.08 -35.97
CA GLY A 241 -1.22 0.68 -36.35
C GLY A 241 -0.08 0.01 -35.57
N ILE A 242 0.43 0.66 -34.53
CA ILE A 242 1.44 0.09 -33.63
C ILE A 242 0.75 -0.63 -32.49
N PHE A 243 1.15 -1.89 -32.30
CA PHE A 243 0.74 -2.68 -31.16
C PHE A 243 1.95 -3.13 -30.35
N HIS A 244 1.81 -3.11 -29.03
CA HIS A 244 2.87 -3.52 -28.11
C HIS A 244 2.34 -4.49 -27.06
N THR A 245 3.01 -5.62 -26.89
CA THR A 245 2.65 -6.58 -25.82
C THR A 245 3.49 -6.30 -24.60
N GLN A 246 2.85 -5.95 -23.49
CA GLN A 246 3.53 -5.56 -22.27
C GLN A 246 3.04 -6.33 -21.05
N ARG A 247 3.98 -6.70 -20.18
CA ARG A 247 3.67 -7.11 -18.81
C ARG A 247 3.55 -5.87 -17.94
N ILE A 248 2.36 -5.66 -17.36
CA ILE A 248 2.04 -4.52 -16.49
C ILE A 248 1.72 -5.01 -15.07
N ARG A 249 2.04 -4.18 -14.08
CA ARG A 249 1.65 -4.37 -12.68
C ARG A 249 0.67 -3.28 -12.27
N LEU A 250 -0.40 -3.67 -11.60
CA LEU A 250 -1.40 -2.75 -11.09
C LEU A 250 -0.76 -1.81 -10.05
N LYS A 251 -0.84 -0.51 -10.30
CA LYS A 251 -0.23 0.52 -9.47
C LYS A 251 -0.91 0.61 -8.10
N GLY A 252 -0.10 0.70 -7.05
CA GLY A 252 -0.54 0.99 -5.68
C GLY A 252 -1.16 -0.20 -4.95
N ILE A 253 -1.10 -1.40 -5.51
CA ILE A 253 -1.64 -2.60 -4.87
C ILE A 253 -0.65 -3.76 -4.87
N ASP A 254 -0.86 -4.66 -3.92
CA ASP A 254 -0.13 -5.91 -3.76
C ASP A 254 -1.12 -7.05 -3.56
N ALA A 255 -1.26 -7.93 -4.55
CA ALA A 255 -2.11 -9.10 -4.44
C ALA A 255 -1.36 -10.24 -3.72
N PRO A 256 -2.06 -11.12 -2.99
CA PRO A 256 -1.44 -12.28 -2.38
C PRO A 256 -0.80 -13.21 -3.43
N GLU A 257 0.29 -13.85 -3.03
CA GLU A 257 1.01 -14.82 -3.85
C GLU A 257 0.09 -15.88 -4.48
N LYS A 258 0.19 -16.08 -5.79
CA LYS A 258 -0.70 -16.96 -6.58
C LYS A 258 -0.83 -18.39 -6.03
N LYS A 259 0.24 -18.91 -5.41
CA LYS A 259 0.25 -20.27 -4.84
C LYS A 259 -0.60 -20.38 -3.57
N THR A 260 -0.94 -19.27 -2.93
CA THR A 260 -1.80 -19.24 -1.73
C THR A 260 -3.28 -19.31 -2.10
N LEU A 261 -4.11 -19.79 -1.18
CA LEU A 261 -5.58 -19.80 -1.37
C LEU A 261 -6.15 -18.40 -1.64
N ALA A 262 -5.61 -17.38 -0.97
CA ALA A 262 -5.99 -15.99 -1.18
C ALA A 262 -5.63 -15.52 -2.59
N GLY A 263 -4.42 -15.82 -3.07
CA GLY A 263 -3.97 -15.46 -4.41
C GLY A 263 -4.78 -16.13 -5.52
N GLN A 264 -5.15 -17.41 -5.33
CA GLN A 264 -6.03 -18.12 -6.26
C GLN A 264 -7.44 -17.51 -6.31
N LYS A 265 -7.99 -17.11 -5.15
CA LYS A 265 -9.28 -16.43 -5.06
C LYS A 265 -9.24 -15.09 -5.81
N SER A 266 -8.22 -14.27 -5.56
CA SER A 266 -8.05 -12.99 -6.23
C SER A 266 -7.88 -13.15 -7.75
N LEU A 267 -7.10 -14.14 -8.18
CA LEU A 267 -6.89 -14.44 -9.59
C LEU A 267 -8.20 -14.79 -10.32
N ARG A 268 -9.00 -15.70 -9.74
CA ARG A 268 -10.29 -16.12 -10.32
C ARG A 268 -11.28 -14.96 -10.45
N GLU A 269 -11.30 -14.06 -9.47
CA GLU A 269 -12.21 -12.91 -9.54
C GLU A 269 -11.77 -11.93 -10.64
N VAL A 270 -10.47 -11.68 -10.80
CA VAL A 270 -9.95 -10.87 -11.91
C VAL A 270 -10.25 -11.51 -13.27
N GLU A 271 -10.07 -12.84 -13.40
CA GLU A 271 -10.44 -13.60 -14.61
C GLU A 271 -11.93 -13.45 -14.93
N LYS A 272 -12.79 -13.58 -13.93
CA LYS A 272 -14.24 -13.42 -14.08
C LYS A 272 -14.62 -12.00 -14.49
N ILE A 273 -14.02 -10.98 -13.89
CA ILE A 273 -14.28 -9.58 -14.21
C ILE A 273 -13.85 -9.27 -15.65
N LEU A 274 -12.63 -9.67 -16.03
CA LEU A 274 -12.03 -9.29 -17.30
C LEU A 274 -12.50 -10.15 -18.48
N SER A 275 -12.93 -11.40 -18.26
CA SER A 275 -13.48 -12.25 -19.33
C SER A 275 -14.77 -11.70 -19.95
N ALA A 276 -15.50 -10.86 -19.21
CA ALA A 276 -16.71 -10.19 -19.71
C ALA A 276 -16.43 -8.83 -20.38
N CYS A 277 -15.16 -8.46 -20.55
CA CYS A 277 -14.74 -7.18 -21.12
C CYS A 277 -14.00 -7.42 -22.45
N PRO A 278 -14.42 -6.80 -23.57
CA PRO A 278 -13.73 -6.96 -24.85
C PRO A 278 -12.32 -6.32 -24.86
N PHE A 279 -12.13 -5.28 -24.05
CA PHE A 279 -10.86 -4.59 -23.84
C PHE A 279 -10.83 -3.95 -22.44
N VAL A 280 -9.66 -3.43 -22.08
CA VAL A 280 -9.45 -2.56 -20.92
C VAL A 280 -8.75 -1.28 -21.36
N ILE A 281 -8.83 -0.24 -20.53
CA ILE A 281 -8.02 0.97 -20.68
C ILE A 281 -6.86 0.87 -19.71
N VAL A 282 -5.65 1.02 -20.22
CA VAL A 282 -4.42 1.01 -19.42
C VAL A 282 -3.79 2.40 -19.44
N LYS A 283 -3.60 2.99 -18.26
CA LYS A 283 -2.75 4.18 -18.10
C LYS A 283 -1.44 3.72 -17.52
N THR A 284 -0.35 3.84 -18.28
CA THR A 284 0.98 3.42 -17.84
C THR A 284 1.79 4.61 -17.31
N GLU A 285 2.65 4.35 -16.33
CA GLU A 285 3.62 5.31 -15.81
C GLU A 285 5.05 4.74 -15.94
N LYS A 286 5.91 5.01 -14.96
CA LYS A 286 7.27 4.49 -14.90
C LYS A 286 7.31 2.97 -14.71
N THR A 287 8.45 2.39 -15.06
CA THR A 287 8.78 1.02 -14.71
C THR A 287 9.13 0.90 -13.22
N ASP A 288 8.79 -0.22 -12.60
CA ASP A 288 9.27 -0.58 -11.27
C ASP A 288 10.74 -1.07 -11.31
N LYS A 289 11.29 -1.43 -10.15
CA LYS A 289 12.66 -1.97 -10.01
C LYS A 289 12.92 -3.27 -10.77
N TYR A 290 11.86 -3.90 -11.32
CA TYR A 290 11.93 -5.14 -12.09
C TYR A 290 11.60 -4.90 -13.58
N GLY A 291 11.55 -3.64 -14.03
CA GLY A 291 11.27 -3.29 -15.42
C GLY A 291 9.81 -3.44 -15.84
N ARG A 292 8.87 -3.65 -14.89
CA ARG A 292 7.44 -3.77 -15.19
C ARG A 292 6.79 -2.39 -15.17
N TYR A 293 6.00 -2.06 -16.16
CA TYR A 293 5.24 -0.81 -16.14
C TYR A 293 4.17 -0.85 -15.05
N LEU A 294 4.14 0.18 -14.22
CA LEU A 294 3.05 0.41 -13.28
C LEU A 294 1.86 0.99 -14.03
N ALA A 295 0.67 0.43 -13.80
CA ALA A 295 -0.52 0.80 -14.56
C ALA A 295 -1.78 0.97 -13.71
N ASP A 296 -2.58 1.97 -14.06
CA ASP A 296 -3.99 2.06 -13.67
C ASP A 296 -4.82 1.36 -14.74
N VAL A 297 -5.72 0.46 -14.34
CA VAL A 297 -6.56 -0.30 -15.28
C VAL A 297 -8.03 0.02 -15.08
N PHE A 298 -8.71 0.39 -16.17
CA PHE A 298 -10.14 0.66 -16.18
C PHE A 298 -10.86 -0.31 -17.10
N TYR A 299 -12.03 -0.76 -16.69
CA TYR A 299 -12.85 -1.69 -17.46
C TYR A 299 -14.33 -1.34 -17.37
N LEU A 300 -15.11 -1.75 -18.35
CA LEU A 300 -16.56 -1.63 -18.31
C LEU A 300 -17.17 -2.82 -19.05
N LYS A 301 -17.97 -3.62 -18.33
CA LYS A 301 -18.53 -4.88 -18.84
C LYS A 301 -19.45 -4.61 -20.04
N GLY A 302 -19.23 -5.34 -21.14
CA GLY A 302 -20.05 -5.24 -22.34
C GLY A 302 -19.93 -3.94 -23.14
N GLU A 303 -19.14 -2.96 -22.70
CA GLU A 303 -18.92 -1.72 -23.42
C GLU A 303 -18.00 -1.95 -24.62
N LYS A 304 -18.37 -1.37 -25.77
CA LYS A 304 -17.61 -1.48 -27.03
C LYS A 304 -16.89 -0.19 -27.39
N ASN A 305 -17.25 0.94 -26.78
CA ASN A 305 -16.67 2.25 -27.01
C ASN A 305 -15.60 2.59 -25.95
N PRO A 306 -14.30 2.63 -26.33
CA PRO A 306 -13.21 2.90 -25.39
C PRO A 306 -13.33 4.23 -24.64
N GLN A 307 -13.90 5.25 -25.27
CA GLN A 307 -14.02 6.59 -24.72
C GLN A 307 -15.00 6.60 -23.54
N VAL A 308 -16.04 5.76 -23.58
CA VAL A 308 -16.96 5.57 -22.45
C VAL A 308 -16.24 4.87 -21.30
N THR A 309 -15.44 3.84 -21.59
CA THR A 309 -14.65 3.13 -20.56
C THR A 309 -13.62 4.03 -19.88
N VAL A 310 -12.98 4.94 -20.61
CA VAL A 310 -12.06 5.94 -20.03
C VAL A 310 -12.78 6.84 -19.02
N ALA A 311 -13.95 7.36 -19.40
CA ALA A 311 -14.70 8.31 -18.59
C ALA A 311 -15.42 7.65 -17.40
N LYS A 312 -16.05 6.49 -17.61
CA LYS A 312 -17.00 5.87 -16.68
C LYS A 312 -16.61 4.45 -16.23
N GLY A 313 -15.57 3.85 -16.81
CA GLY A 313 -15.16 2.49 -16.48
C GLY A 313 -14.73 2.35 -15.02
N HIS A 314 -15.00 1.19 -14.44
CA HIS A 314 -14.60 0.83 -13.09
C HIS A 314 -13.08 0.74 -12.98
N TYR A 315 -12.53 1.23 -11.87
CA TYR A 315 -11.09 1.22 -11.62
C TYR A 315 -10.70 -0.10 -10.93
N LEU A 316 -10.06 -0.99 -11.68
CA LEU A 316 -9.76 -2.34 -11.24
C LEU A 316 -8.86 -2.35 -9.99
N ASN A 317 -7.82 -1.52 -9.95
CA ASN A 317 -6.87 -1.51 -8.83
C ASN A 317 -7.59 -1.20 -7.52
N GLN A 318 -8.49 -0.21 -7.51
CA GLN A 318 -9.28 0.14 -6.33
C GLN A 318 -10.26 -0.98 -5.96
N LEU A 319 -10.92 -1.56 -6.95
CA LEU A 319 -11.88 -2.64 -6.72
C LEU A 319 -11.22 -3.82 -5.99
N LEU A 320 -9.99 -4.19 -6.34
CA LEU A 320 -9.28 -5.28 -5.68
C LEU A 320 -8.99 -4.99 -4.22
N ILE A 321 -8.69 -3.74 -3.87
CA ILE A 321 -8.58 -3.31 -2.46
C ILE A 321 -9.95 -3.39 -1.78
N ASP A 322 -10.97 -2.81 -2.41
CA ASP A 322 -12.32 -2.70 -1.84
C ASP A 322 -12.92 -4.09 -1.56
N GLN A 323 -12.59 -5.10 -2.37
CA GLN A 323 -13.03 -6.49 -2.21
C GLN A 323 -12.09 -7.35 -1.34
N GLY A 324 -11.03 -6.77 -0.77
CA GLY A 324 -10.05 -7.49 0.05
C GLY A 324 -9.25 -8.55 -0.73
N LEU A 325 -9.12 -8.37 -2.05
CA LEU A 325 -8.40 -9.25 -2.97
C LEU A 325 -6.94 -8.82 -3.16
N ALA A 326 -6.61 -7.58 -2.80
CA ALA A 326 -5.25 -7.04 -2.75
C ALA A 326 -5.12 -6.06 -1.57
N GLU A 327 -3.89 -5.87 -1.11
CA GLU A 327 -3.52 -4.84 -0.13
C GLU A 327 -2.95 -3.61 -0.85
N ILE A 328 -2.77 -2.50 -0.14
CA ILE A 328 -2.07 -1.33 -0.71
C ILE A 328 -0.57 -1.53 -0.59
N TYR A 329 0.13 -1.23 -1.68
CA TYR A 329 1.57 -1.30 -1.81
C TYR A 329 2.29 -0.16 -1.09
#